data_AF-A0A3B9HZ84-F1
#
_entry.id   AF-A0A3B9HZ84-F1
#
_cell.length_a   1.000
_cell.length_b   1.000
_cell.length_c   1.000
_cell.angle_alpha   90.00
_cell.angle_beta   90.00
_cell.angle_gamma   90.00
#
_symmetry.space_group_name_H-M   'P 1'
#
loop_
_entity.id
_entity.type
_entity.pdbx_description
1 polymer ?
#
loop_
_entity_poly.entity_id
_entity_poly.type
_entity_poly.pdbx_seq_one_letter_code
_entity_poly.pdbx_strand_id
1 'polypeptide(L)'
;MKDKDFNRLVEGVKQFVQIKRGEMKPSRVFEFTALDVKALRESLHKSQSEFARMIGVSLATLQNWEQGRRKPVGPAQALLRVVQLQPDAVLKALAA
;
A
#
# COMPACT_ATOMS: atom_id res chain seq x y z
N MET A 1 -4.20 0.58 -38.11
CA MET A 1 -4.79 0.54 -36.76
C MET A 1 -6.30 0.68 -36.92
N LYS A 2 -7.14 -0.02 -36.15
CA LYS A 2 -8.60 0.13 -36.28
C LYS A 2 -9.00 1.48 -35.68
N ASP A 3 -9.91 2.21 -36.32
CA ASP A 3 -10.36 3.54 -35.84
C ASP A 3 -10.86 3.52 -34.39
N LYS A 4 -11.49 2.40 -34.01
CA LYS A 4 -11.94 2.15 -32.64
C LYS A 4 -10.81 2.20 -31.60
N ASP A 5 -9.65 1.66 -31.92
CA ASP A 5 -8.51 1.62 -30.99
C ASP A 5 -7.83 3.00 -30.91
N PHE A 6 -7.80 3.73 -32.03
CA PHE A 6 -7.30 5.11 -32.06
C PHE A 6 -8.17 6.03 -31.21
N ASN A 7 -9.49 5.95 -31.37
CA ASN A 7 -10.43 6.77 -30.62
C ASN A 7 -10.33 6.49 -29.11
N ARG A 8 -10.13 5.23 -28.71
CA ARG A 8 -9.92 4.86 -27.31
C ARG A 8 -8.65 5.46 -26.71
N LEU A 9 -7.57 5.55 -27.48
CA LEU A 9 -6.33 6.19 -27.04
C LEU A 9 -6.51 7.70 -26.85
N VAL A 10 -7.13 8.37 -27.83
CA VAL A 10 -7.42 9.80 -27.76
C VAL A 10 -8.30 10.13 -26.54
N GLU A 11 -9.29 9.29 -26.26
CA GLU A 11 -10.14 9.43 -25.08
C GLU A 11 -9.37 9.26 -23.78
N GLY A 12 -8.48 8.26 -23.70
CA GLY A 12 -7.63 8.07 -22.52
C GLY A 12 -6.69 9.25 -22.24
N VAL A 13 -6.13 9.88 -23.28
CA VAL A 13 -5.28 11.08 -23.12
C VAL A 13 -6.09 12.28 -22.61
N LYS A 14 -7.32 12.47 -23.11
CA LYS A 14 -8.21 13.53 -22.62
C LYS A 14 -8.56 13.33 -21.14
N GLN A 15 -8.91 12.10 -20.76
CA GLN A 15 -9.18 11.73 -19.37
C GLN A 15 -7.96 11.99 -18.47
N PHE A 16 -6.75 11.66 -18.93
CA PHE A 16 -5.52 11.91 -18.17
C PHE A 16 -5.31 13.40 -17.85
N VAL A 17 -5.53 14.30 -18.82
CA VAL A 17 -5.41 15.75 -18.61
C VAL A 17 -6.42 16.24 -17.58
N GLN A 18 -7.68 15.80 -17.69
CA GLN A 18 -8.75 16.17 -16.74
C GLN A 18 -8.45 15.68 -15.32
N ILE A 19 -7.91 14.46 -15.19
CA ILE A 19 -7.46 13.92 -13.91
C ILE A 19 -6.32 14.77 -13.32
N LYS A 20 -5.32 15.13 -14.13
CA LYS A 20 -4.21 15.97 -13.67
C LYS A 20 -4.63 17.37 -13.23
N ARG A 21 -5.70 17.91 -13.82
CA ARG A 21 -6.28 19.22 -13.46
C ARG A 21 -7.26 19.14 -12.27
N GLY A 22 -7.59 17.95 -11.78
CA GLY A 22 -8.58 17.75 -10.71
C GLY A 22 -10.04 17.88 -11.17
N GLU A 23 -10.28 17.97 -12.47
CA GLU A 23 -11.61 18.10 -13.08
C GLU A 23 -12.33 16.75 -13.21
N MET A 24 -11.58 15.65 -13.17
CA MET A 24 -12.10 14.28 -13.20
C MET A 24 -11.41 13.42 -12.14
N LYS A 25 -12.17 12.58 -11.43
CA LYS A 25 -11.60 11.60 -10.49
C LYS A 25 -11.06 10.38 -11.26
N PRO A 26 -9.88 9.84 -10.92
CA PRO A 26 -9.38 8.61 -11.51
C PRO A 26 -10.38 7.46 -11.32
N SER A 27 -10.52 6.59 -12.32
CA SER A 27 -11.43 5.42 -12.23
C SER A 27 -11.05 4.47 -11.09
N ARG A 28 -9.76 4.42 -10.74
CA ARG A 28 -9.22 3.66 -9.62
C ARG A 28 -8.09 4.45 -8.98
N VAL A 29 -8.17 4.61 -7.67
CA VAL A 29 -7.08 5.14 -6.85
C VAL A 29 -6.74 4.04 -5.84
N PHE A 30 -5.51 3.56 -5.87
CA PHE A 30 -4.98 2.73 -4.80
C PHE A 30 -4.37 3.65 -3.75
N GLU A 31 -5.24 4.36 -3.03
CA GLU A 31 -4.82 5.16 -1.89
C GLU A 31 -4.74 4.23 -0.68
N PHE A 32 -3.53 3.83 -0.33
CA PHE A 32 -3.28 3.27 0.98
C PHE A 32 -3.29 4.43 1.96
N THR A 33 -4.45 4.67 2.59
CA THR A 33 -4.56 5.55 3.75
C THR A 33 -3.46 5.21 4.74
N ALA A 34 -2.92 6.20 5.45
CA ALA A 34 -1.89 6.00 6.45
C ALA A 34 -2.36 4.93 7.46
N LEU A 35 -1.94 3.69 7.24
CA LEU A 35 -2.19 2.59 8.14
C LEU A 35 -1.47 2.95 9.42
N ASP A 36 -2.20 2.98 10.53
CA ASP A 36 -1.57 3.06 11.83
C ASP A 36 -0.84 1.74 12.07
N VAL A 37 0.44 1.73 11.69
CA VAL A 37 1.32 0.56 11.78
C VAL A 37 1.43 0.09 13.22
N LYS A 38 1.38 1.03 14.17
CA LYS A 38 1.44 0.74 15.60
C LYS A 38 0.18 0.02 16.05
N ALA A 39 -1.00 0.53 15.68
CA ALA A 39 -2.27 -0.12 16.00
C ALA A 39 -2.38 -1.52 15.36
N LEU A 40 -1.93 -1.68 14.11
CA LEU A 40 -1.89 -2.99 13.45
C LEU A 40 -1.01 -3.97 14.24
N ARG A 41 0.21 -3.57 14.61
CA ARG A 41 1.11 -4.41 15.40
C ARG A 41 0.50 -4.79 16.75
N GLU A 42 -0.08 -3.83 17.45
CA GLU A 42 -0.68 -4.04 18.77
C GLU A 42 -1.88 -4.99 18.72
N SER A 43 -2.69 -4.93 17.65
CA SER A 43 -3.79 -5.87 17.41
C SER A 43 -3.34 -7.32 17.25
N LEU A 44 -2.07 -7.54 16.87
CA LEU A 44 -1.47 -8.86 16.71
C LEU A 44 -0.68 -9.30 17.96
N HIS A 45 -0.69 -8.50 19.02
CA HIS A 45 0.04 -8.75 20.26
C HIS A 45 1.53 -9.03 20.05
N LYS A 46 2.16 -8.32 19.10
CA LYS A 46 3.59 -8.45 18.79
C LYS A 46 4.40 -7.26 19.30
N SER A 47 5.60 -7.55 19.79
CA SER A 47 6.63 -6.53 20.01
C SER A 47 7.08 -5.93 18.67
N GLN A 48 7.72 -4.75 18.70
CA GLN A 48 8.25 -4.12 17.49
C GLN A 48 9.27 -5.03 16.78
N SER A 49 10.12 -5.74 17.51
CA SER A 49 11.13 -6.64 16.94
C SER A 49 10.50 -7.85 16.25
N GLU A 50 9.51 -8.48 16.88
CA GLU A 50 8.77 -9.60 16.29
C GLU A 50 8.01 -9.18 15.04
N PHE A 51 7.33 -8.03 15.09
CA PHE A 51 6.56 -7.54 13.95
C PHE A 51 7.47 -7.11 12.78
N ALA A 52 8.59 -6.44 13.07
CA ALA A 52 9.58 -6.08 12.06
C ALA A 52 10.13 -7.33 11.35
N ARG A 53 10.46 -8.38 12.12
CA ARG A 53 10.89 -9.68 11.58
C ARG A 53 9.79 -10.33 10.74
N MET A 54 8.55 -10.35 11.26
CA MET A 54 7.38 -10.92 10.58
C MET A 54 7.16 -10.32 9.20
N ILE A 55 7.36 -9.02 9.01
CA ILE A 55 7.14 -8.34 7.73
C ILE A 55 8.43 -8.11 6.91
N GLY A 56 9.56 -8.65 7.37
CA GLY A 56 10.84 -8.60 6.65
C GLY A 56 11.49 -7.21 6.58
N VAL A 57 11.34 -6.38 7.62
CA VAL A 57 11.95 -5.04 7.69
C VAL A 57 12.83 -4.88 8.93
N SER A 58 13.71 -3.89 8.92
CA SER A 58 14.51 -3.58 10.11
C SER A 58 13.64 -2.97 11.22
N LEU A 59 14.05 -3.17 12.49
CA LEU A 59 13.40 -2.51 13.64
C LEU A 59 13.36 -0.99 13.47
N ALA A 60 14.46 -0.40 12.99
CA ALA A 60 14.55 1.04 12.74
C ALA A 60 13.55 1.50 11.66
N THR A 61 13.32 0.69 10.61
CA THR A 61 12.31 0.98 9.59
C THR A 61 10.91 1.01 10.20
N LEU A 62 10.56 0.01 11.01
CA LEU A 62 9.27 -0.05 11.70
C LEU A 62 9.08 1.15 12.64
N GLN A 63 10.10 1.50 13.43
CA GLN A 63 10.04 2.65 14.34
C GLN A 63 9.84 3.97 13.59
N ASN A 64 10.51 4.16 12.45
CA ASN A 64 10.30 5.34 11.61
C ASN A 64 8.86 5.44 11.09
N TRP A 65 8.21 4.31 10.81
CA TRP A 65 6.80 4.27 10.41
C TRP A 65 5.86 4.56 11.58
N GLU A 66 6.03 3.90 12.72
CA GLU A 66 5.18 4.11 13.91
C GLU A 66 5.29 5.54 14.48
N GLN A 67 6.45 6.19 14.33
CA GLN A 67 6.66 7.58 14.74
C GLN A 67 6.27 8.61 13.66
N GLY A 68 5.84 8.17 12.47
CA GLY A 68 5.45 9.05 11.37
C GLY A 68 6.61 9.79 10.68
N ARG A 69 7.88 9.50 11.03
CA ARG A 69 9.07 10.09 10.37
C ARG A 69 9.18 9.67 8.90
N ARG A 70 8.70 8.47 8.58
CA ARG A 70 8.58 7.93 7.22
C ARG A 70 7.24 7.24 7.08
N LYS A 71 6.76 7.11 5.85
CA LYS A 71 5.57 6.31 5.54
C LYS A 71 5.99 5.05 4.77
N PRO A 72 5.35 3.90 4.99
CA PRO A 72 5.52 2.74 4.12
C PRO A 72 5.03 3.12 2.71
N VAL A 73 5.73 2.63 1.68
CA VAL A 73 5.41 2.91 0.27
C VAL A 73 5.43 1.63 -0.55
N GLY A 74 4.65 1.60 -1.63
CA GLY A 74 4.67 0.54 -2.62
C GLY A 74 4.44 -0.86 -2.00
N PRO A 75 5.36 -1.82 -2.16
CA PRO A 75 5.21 -3.19 -1.65
C PRO A 75 4.95 -3.26 -0.14
N ALA A 76 5.53 -2.35 0.64
CA ALA A 76 5.33 -2.33 2.10
C ALA A 76 3.87 -2.03 2.47
N GLN A 77 3.20 -1.13 1.75
CA GLN A 77 1.77 -0.84 1.99
C GLN A 77 0.89 -2.02 1.62
N ALA A 78 1.20 -2.69 0.50
CA ALA A 78 0.50 -3.89 0.09
C ALA A 78 0.65 -5.00 1.15
N LEU A 79 1.87 -5.24 1.64
CA LEU A 79 2.12 -6.25 2.68
C LEU A 79 1.38 -5.92 3.98
N LEU A 80 1.44 -4.67 4.47
CA LEU A 80 0.72 -4.25 5.67
C LEU A 80 -0.80 -4.44 5.54
N ARG A 81 -1.35 -4.24 4.33
CA ARG A 81 -2.76 -4.51 4.05
C ARG A 81 -3.08 -6.00 4.08
N VAL A 82 -2.20 -6.85 3.53
CA VAL A 82 -2.36 -8.31 3.62
C VAL A 82 -2.29 -8.76 5.07
N VAL A 83 -1.35 -8.23 5.87
CA VAL A 83 -1.24 -8.50 7.31
C VAL A 83 -2.52 -8.10 8.04
N GLN A 84 -3.12 -6.95 7.71
CA GLN A 84 -4.38 -6.52 8.32
C GLN A 84 -5.56 -7.45 8.00
N LEU A 85 -5.60 -8.00 6.78
CA LEU A 85 -6.72 -8.84 6.33
C LEU A 85 -6.53 -10.33 6.67
N GLN A 86 -5.31 -10.82 6.62
CA GLN A 86 -4.96 -12.24 6.74
C GLN A 86 -3.62 -12.43 7.47
N PRO A 87 -3.54 -12.09 8.78
CA PRO A 87 -2.29 -12.18 9.53
C PRO A 87 -1.74 -13.60 9.60
N ASP A 88 -2.61 -14.61 9.74
CA ASP A 88 -2.21 -16.02 9.81
C ASP A 88 -1.57 -16.52 8.51
N ALA A 89 -2.06 -16.05 7.36
CA ALA A 89 -1.49 -16.40 6.06
C ALA A 89 -0.08 -15.82 5.91
N VAL A 90 0.13 -14.58 6.38
CA VAL A 90 1.46 -13.95 6.38
C VAL A 90 2.41 -14.66 7.33
N LEU A 91 1.96 -14.96 8.56
CA LEU A 91 2.74 -15.73 9.52
C LEU A 91 3.17 -17.09 8.95
N LYS A 92 2.24 -17.82 8.31
CA LYS A 92 2.53 -19.11 7.69
C LYS A 92 3.49 -18.97 6.49
N ALA A 93 3.33 -17.94 5.67
CA ALA A 93 4.14 -17.75 4.47
C ALA A 93 5.56 -17.25 4.76
N LEU A 94 5.75 -16.50 5.86
CA LEU A 94 7.01 -15.88 6.24
C LEU A 94 7.68 -16.52 7.47
N ALA A 95 7.09 -17.59 8.01
CA ALA A 95 7.75 -18.48 8.97
C ALA A 95 8.84 -19.30 8.25
N ALA A 96 10.00 -18.68 8.08
CA ALA A 96 11.26 -19.34 7.69
C ALA A 96 12.19 -19.44 8.89
#